data_AF-A0A972NDE3-F1
#
_entry.id   AF-A0A972NDE3-F1
#
_cell.length_a   1.000
_cell.length_b   1.000
_cell.length_c   1.000
_cell.angle_alpha   90.00
_cell.angle_beta   90.00
_cell.angle_gamma   90.00
#
_symmetry.space_group_name_H-M   'P 1'
#
loop_
_entity.id
_entity.type
_entity.pdbx_description
1 polymer ?
#
loop_
_entity_poly.entity_id
_entity_poly.type
_entity_poly.pdbx_seq_one_letter_code
_entity_poly.pdbx_strand_id
1 'polypeptide(L)'
;MLAKSEKLTLALVLFALAVLFWGIRAVKEVEAYRIAKIFTVGLKKTIEFGDANYPDAPVFTVGFSVLGNEDTITVDRQNMRVYSAKNFIYRYSGYTVICSVEPAGENAFSIECKVD
;
A
#
# COMPACT_ATOMS: atom_id res chain seq x y z
N MET A 1 -44.20 -24.80 -9.92
CA MET A 1 -43.30 -24.43 -11.05
C MET A 1 -43.46 -22.93 -11.27
N LEU A 2 -42.39 -22.13 -11.17
CA LEU A 2 -42.48 -20.69 -11.46
C LEU A 2 -42.96 -20.45 -12.90
N ALA A 3 -43.81 -19.44 -13.09
CA ALA A 3 -44.24 -19.01 -14.41
C ALA A 3 -43.02 -18.50 -15.21
N LYS A 4 -43.10 -18.59 -16.55
CA LYS A 4 -41.98 -18.21 -17.45
C LYS A 4 -41.55 -16.75 -17.27
N SER A 5 -42.48 -15.86 -16.92
CA SER A 5 -42.22 -14.45 -16.57
C SER A 5 -41.46 -14.30 -15.25
N GLU A 6 -41.83 -15.04 -14.21
CA GLU A 6 -41.16 -14.98 -12.90
C GLU A 6 -39.72 -15.47 -12.96
N LYS A 7 -39.45 -16.50 -13.78
CA LYS A 7 -38.09 -16.98 -14.04
C LYS A 7 -37.22 -15.92 -14.73
N LEU A 8 -37.79 -15.16 -15.67
CA LEU A 8 -37.09 -14.09 -16.37
C LEU A 8 -36.75 -12.93 -15.44
N THR A 9 -37.73 -12.51 -14.61
CA THR A 9 -37.52 -11.46 -13.61
C THR A 9 -36.46 -11.86 -12.59
N LEU A 10 -36.51 -13.11 -12.10
CA LEU A 10 -35.51 -13.61 -11.16
C LEU A 10 -34.10 -13.64 -11.78
N ALA A 11 -33.97 -14.08 -13.04
CA ALA A 11 -32.69 -14.08 -13.74
C ALA A 11 -32.12 -12.67 -13.92
N LEU A 12 -32.96 -11.68 -14.25
CA LEU A 12 -32.55 -10.28 -14.37
C LEU A 12 -32.08 -9.70 -13.02
N VAL A 13 -32.79 -9.99 -11.94
CA VAL A 13 -32.40 -9.54 -10.59
C VAL A 13 -31.05 -10.15 -10.17
N LEU A 14 -30.86 -11.46 -10.40
CA LEU A 14 -29.61 -12.14 -10.09
C LEU A 14 -28.44 -11.60 -10.92
N PHE A 15 -28.66 -11.32 -12.20
CA PHE A 15 -27.65 -10.70 -13.06
C PHE A 15 -27.27 -9.29 -12.57
N ALA A 16 -28.26 -8.45 -12.24
CA ALA A 16 -28.01 -7.11 -11.72
C ALA A 16 -27.23 -7.15 -10.39
N LEU A 17 -27.58 -8.06 -9.48
CA LEU A 17 -26.85 -8.27 -8.24
C LEU A 17 -25.40 -8.70 -8.52
N ALA A 18 -25.18 -9.65 -9.43
CA ALA A 18 -23.84 -10.11 -9.77
C ALA A 18 -22.96 -8.96 -10.31
N VAL A 19 -23.51 -8.13 -11.20
CA VAL A 19 -22.80 -6.94 -11.73
C VAL A 19 -22.49 -5.93 -10.63
N LEU A 20 -23.43 -5.68 -9.72
CA LEU A 20 -23.21 -4.78 -8.57
C LEU A 20 -22.12 -5.31 -7.64
N PHE A 21 -22.15 -6.59 -7.27
CA PHE A 21 -21.11 -7.20 -6.43
C PHE A 21 -19.73 -7.13 -7.09
N TRP A 22 -19.64 -7.43 -8.38
CA TRP A 22 -18.40 -7.30 -9.14
C TRP A 22 -17.91 -5.85 -9.23
N GLY A 23 -18.81 -4.90 -9.48
CA GLY A 23 -18.47 -3.48 -9.55
C GLY A 23 -17.94 -2.95 -8.22
N ILE A 24 -18.60 -3.27 -7.10
CA ILE A 24 -18.15 -2.88 -5.75
C ILE A 24 -16.76 -3.46 -5.45
N ARG A 25 -16.54 -4.74 -5.80
CA ARG A 25 -15.24 -5.39 -5.61
C ARG A 25 -14.14 -4.70 -6.40
N ALA A 26 -14.37 -4.42 -7.68
CA ALA A 26 -13.40 -3.73 -8.53
C ALA A 26 -13.05 -2.33 -7.99
N VAL A 27 -14.04 -1.58 -7.49
CA VAL A 27 -13.81 -0.26 -6.88
C VAL A 27 -12.93 -0.37 -5.63
N LYS A 28 -13.19 -1.34 -4.75
CA LYS A 28 -12.36 -1.57 -3.56
C LYS A 28 -10.93 -1.96 -3.90
N GLU A 29 -10.73 -2.82 -4.90
CA GLU A 29 -9.39 -3.23 -5.36
C GLU A 29 -8.61 -2.03 -5.94
N VAL A 30 -9.27 -1.16 -6.71
CA VAL A 30 -8.66 0.07 -7.25
C VAL A 30 -8.27 1.04 -6.14
N GLU A 31 -9.12 1.22 -5.14
CA GLU A 31 -8.83 2.08 -3.99
C GLU A 31 -7.65 1.53 -3.16
N ALA A 32 -7.67 0.23 -2.85
CA ALA A 32 -6.60 -0.45 -2.14
C ALA A 32 -5.25 -0.28 -2.86
N TYR A 33 -5.22 -0.51 -4.18
CA TYR A 33 -4.02 -0.29 -5.00
C TYR A 33 -3.53 1.16 -4.93
N ARG A 34 -4.44 2.13 -5.03
CA ARG A 34 -4.10 3.55 -4.94
C ARG A 34 -3.48 3.90 -3.58
N ILE A 35 -4.05 3.38 -2.49
CA ILE A 35 -3.55 3.61 -1.13
C ILE A 35 -2.15 3.01 -0.98
N ALA A 36 -1.97 1.74 -1.34
CA ALA A 36 -0.67 1.07 -1.29
C ALA A 36 0.41 1.85 -2.05
N LYS A 37 0.09 2.29 -3.28
CA LYS A 37 0.99 3.08 -4.12
C LYS A 37 1.41 4.40 -3.45
N ILE A 38 0.50 5.09 -2.77
CA ILE A 38 0.82 6.35 -2.07
C ILE A 38 1.86 6.09 -0.96
N PHE A 39 1.70 5.03 -0.17
CA PHE A 39 2.67 4.65 0.86
C PHE A 39 4.02 4.23 0.27
N THR A 40 4.03 3.42 -0.80
CA THR A 40 5.27 3.04 -1.51
C THR A 40 6.05 4.28 -1.95
N VAL A 41 5.37 5.24 -2.58
CA VAL A 41 5.99 6.48 -3.06
C VAL A 41 6.47 7.35 -1.89
N GLY A 42 5.70 7.42 -0.81
CA GLY A 42 6.09 8.16 0.40
C GLY A 42 7.40 7.61 0.99
N LEU A 43 7.45 6.31 1.26
CA LEU A 43 8.64 5.62 1.76
C LEU A 43 9.85 5.85 0.85
N LYS A 44 9.67 5.66 -0.47
CA LYS A 44 10.73 5.89 -1.45
C LYS A 44 11.31 7.29 -1.34
N LYS A 45 10.46 8.31 -1.34
CA LYS A 45 10.88 9.70 -1.24
C LYS A 45 11.58 10.02 0.08
N THR A 46 11.17 9.40 1.18
CA THR A 46 11.84 9.58 2.47
C THR A 46 13.26 9.02 2.46
N ILE A 47 13.45 7.85 1.85
CA ILE A 47 14.80 7.26 1.70
C ILE A 47 15.64 8.13 0.77
N GLU A 48 15.11 8.52 -0.40
CA GLU A 48 15.80 9.42 -1.35
C GLU A 48 16.18 10.77 -0.71
N PHE A 49 15.30 11.34 0.11
CA PHE A 49 15.58 12.55 0.87
C PHE A 49 16.72 12.32 1.87
N GLY A 50 16.68 11.21 2.60
CA GLY A 50 17.74 10.83 3.53
C GLY A 50 19.09 10.67 2.84
N ASP A 51 19.10 10.02 1.68
CA ASP A 51 20.31 9.83 0.89
C ASP A 51 20.90 11.14 0.38
N ALA A 52 20.06 12.06 -0.08
CA ALA A 52 20.50 13.36 -0.57
C ALA A 52 21.04 14.29 0.54
N ASN A 53 20.48 14.22 1.75
CA ASN A 53 20.82 15.16 2.83
C ASN A 53 21.86 14.62 3.81
N TYR A 54 22.04 13.29 3.88
CA TYR A 54 22.99 12.64 4.78
C TYR A 54 23.88 11.63 4.03
N PRO A 55 24.58 12.02 2.95
CA PRO A 55 25.31 11.08 2.08
C PRO A 55 26.46 10.33 2.78
N ASP A 56 27.08 10.94 3.79
CA ASP A 56 28.24 10.35 4.49
C ASP A 56 27.87 9.69 5.82
N ALA A 57 26.61 9.80 6.25
CA ALA A 57 26.16 9.20 7.51
C ALA A 57 26.07 7.67 7.37
N PRO A 58 26.76 6.88 8.23
CA PRO A 58 26.66 5.43 8.19
C PRO A 58 25.26 4.94 8.59
N VAL A 59 24.63 5.67 9.51
CA VAL A 59 23.26 5.46 9.99
C VAL A 59 22.60 6.83 10.11
N PHE A 60 21.39 6.96 9.59
CA PHE A 60 20.58 8.17 9.75
C PHE A 60 19.10 7.84 9.91
N THR A 61 18.36 8.80 10.47
CA THR A 61 16.94 8.64 10.78
C THR A 61 16.15 9.80 10.20
N VAL A 62 15.05 9.50 9.50
CA VAL A 62 14.17 10.50 8.87
C VAL A 62 12.73 10.22 9.27
N GLY A 63 12.05 11.25 9.78
CA GLY A 63 10.60 11.22 9.99
C GLY A 63 9.86 11.39 8.67
N PHE A 64 8.74 10.70 8.50
CA PHE A 64 7.85 10.90 7.37
C PHE A 64 6.39 10.85 7.79
N SER A 65 5.53 11.54 7.02
CA SER A 65 4.10 11.56 7.23
C SER A 65 3.37 11.40 5.91
N VAL A 66 2.51 10.40 5.81
CA VAL A 66 1.70 10.11 4.64
C VAL A 66 0.26 9.93 5.08
N LEU A 67 -0.65 10.76 4.55
CA LEU A 67 -2.09 10.67 4.86
C LEU A 67 -2.38 10.67 6.38
N GLY A 68 -1.63 11.44 7.16
CA GLY A 68 -1.74 11.51 8.62
C GLY A 68 -1.14 10.33 9.38
N ASN A 69 -0.54 9.35 8.68
CA ASN A 69 0.28 8.32 9.29
C ASN A 69 1.73 8.81 9.40
N GLU A 70 2.14 9.15 10.62
CA GLU A 70 3.51 9.52 10.94
C GLU A 70 4.34 8.28 11.29
N ASP A 71 5.56 8.18 10.80
CA ASP A 71 6.49 7.11 11.14
C ASP A 71 7.93 7.61 11.00
N THR A 72 8.87 6.89 11.59
CA THR A 72 10.29 7.23 11.57
C THR A 72 11.05 6.06 10.96
N ILE A 73 11.79 6.36 9.90
CA ILE A 73 12.60 5.39 9.17
C ILE A 73 14.05 5.58 9.58
N THR A 74 14.71 4.50 9.95
CA THR A 74 16.15 4.44 10.11
C THR A 74 16.76 3.66 8.96
N VAL A 75 17.77 4.25 8.35
CA VAL A 75 18.59 3.65 7.29
C VAL A 75 19.97 3.38 7.86
N ASP A 76 20.35 2.12 7.87
CA ASP A 76 21.67 1.62 8.26
C ASP A 76 22.38 1.12 6.99
N ARG A 77 23.29 1.95 6.47
CA ARG A 77 24.03 1.65 5.25
C ARG A 77 25.11 0.60 5.47
N GLN A 78 25.69 0.53 6.67
CA GLN A 78 26.72 -0.45 6.98
C GLN A 78 26.19 -1.88 6.87
N ASN A 79 24.94 -2.08 7.28
CA ASN A 79 24.27 -3.38 7.22
C ASN A 79 23.31 -3.52 6.02
N MET A 80 23.21 -2.50 5.16
CA MET A 80 22.23 -2.43 4.05
C MET A 80 20.80 -2.74 4.52
N ARG A 81 20.36 -2.06 5.58
CA ARG A 81 19.05 -2.29 6.21
C ARG A 81 18.27 -1.00 6.35
N VAL A 82 16.97 -1.11 6.15
CA VAL A 82 16.01 -0.06 6.46
C VAL A 82 14.97 -0.66 7.40
N TYR A 83 14.68 0.05 8.48
CA TYR A 83 13.67 -0.34 9.44
C TYR A 83 12.88 0.87 9.90
N SER A 84 11.64 0.64 10.32
CA SER A 84 10.74 1.70 10.78
C SER A 84 10.22 1.41 12.18
N ALA A 85 9.87 2.45 12.93
CA ALA A 85 9.28 2.30 14.26
C ALA A 85 7.95 1.52 14.24
N LYS A 86 7.23 1.57 13.12
CA LYS A 86 5.98 0.82 12.88
C LYS A 86 6.16 -0.51 12.17
N ASN A 87 7.40 -0.97 11.95
CA ASN A 87 7.70 -2.15 11.14
C ASN A 87 7.01 -2.13 9.77
N PHE A 88 6.89 -0.95 9.15
CA PHE A 88 6.25 -0.74 7.85
C PHE A 88 4.76 -1.11 7.76
N ILE A 89 4.03 -1.08 8.89
CA ILE A 89 2.58 -1.31 8.95
C ILE A 89 1.84 0.01 9.19
N TYR A 90 0.96 0.37 8.26
CA TYR A 90 0.20 1.63 8.27
C TYR A 90 -1.30 1.38 8.21
N ARG A 91 -2.12 2.28 8.76
CA ARG A 91 -3.58 2.16 8.73
C ARG A 91 -4.21 3.43 8.19
N TYR A 92 -5.02 3.30 7.15
CA TYR A 92 -5.71 4.44 6.55
C TYR A 92 -7.06 4.02 5.95
N SER A 93 -8.11 4.78 6.28
CA SER A 93 -9.46 4.57 5.74
C SER A 93 -9.98 3.12 5.84
N GLY A 94 -9.64 2.42 6.92
CA GLY A 94 -10.04 1.02 7.16
C GLY A 94 -9.14 -0.04 6.52
N TYR A 95 -8.15 0.37 5.72
CA TYR A 95 -7.16 -0.53 5.11
C TYR A 95 -5.90 -0.64 5.95
N THR A 96 -5.35 -1.85 6.07
CA THR A 96 -4.00 -2.06 6.63
C THR A 96 -3.02 -2.16 5.47
N VAL A 97 -2.10 -1.21 5.37
CA VAL A 97 -1.05 -1.21 4.34
C VAL A 97 0.20 -1.80 4.95
N ILE A 98 0.70 -2.87 4.35
CA ILE A 98 1.94 -3.53 4.75
C ILE A 98 2.95 -3.28 3.64
N CYS A 99 4.07 -2.65 3.99
CA CYS A 99 5.18 -2.44 3.08
C CYS A 99 6.37 -3.34 3.44
N SER A 100 7.11 -3.76 2.43
CA SER A 100 8.43 -4.38 2.57
C SER A 100 9.48 -3.48 1.92
N VAL A 101 10.65 -3.45 2.53
CA VAL A 101 11.83 -2.75 2.00
C VAL A 101 12.98 -3.75 1.99
N GLU A 102 13.51 -4.00 0.81
CA GLU A 102 14.57 -4.99 0.60
C GLU A 102 15.73 -4.38 -0.19
N PRO A 103 17.00 -4.81 0.05
CA PRO A 103 18.13 -4.35 -0.75
C PRO A 103 17.94 -4.69 -2.23
N ALA A 104 18.22 -3.72 -3.11
CA ALA A 104 18.10 -3.83 -4.56
C ALA A 104 19.38 -3.35 -5.26
N GLY A 105 20.54 -3.83 -4.79
CA GLY A 105 21.86 -3.43 -5.29
C GLY A 105 22.68 -2.68 -4.24
N GLU A 106 23.84 -2.16 -4.65
CA GLU A 106 24.82 -1.55 -3.72
C GLU A 106 24.32 -0.30 -3.00
N ASN A 107 23.40 0.48 -3.59
CA ASN A 107 22.91 1.73 -3.01
C ASN A 107 21.42 1.97 -3.31
N ALA A 108 20.64 0.90 -3.42
CA ALA A 108 19.23 1.00 -3.76
C ALA A 108 18.40 0.03 -2.93
N PHE A 109 17.16 0.42 -2.67
CA PHE A 109 16.17 -0.40 -2.00
C PHE A 109 14.96 -0.59 -2.92
N SER A 110 14.46 -1.82 -2.98
CA SER A 110 13.15 -2.14 -3.52
C SER A 110 12.11 -1.93 -2.44
N ILE A 111 10.99 -1.33 -2.81
CA ILE A 111 9.88 -1.06 -1.89
C ILE A 111 8.61 -1.56 -2.55
N GLU A 112 7.91 -2.46 -1.86
CA GLU A 112 6.61 -2.95 -2.26
C GLU A 112 5.62 -2.69 -1.12
N CYS A 113 4.42 -2.20 -1.44
CA CYS A 113 3.34 -2.12 -0.47
C CYS A 113 2.10 -2.79 -1.02
N LYS A 114 1.36 -3.44 -0.12
CA LYS A 114 0.07 -4.05 -0.39
C LYS A 114 -0.91 -3.75 0.73
N VAL A 115 -2.19 -3.93 0.45
CA VAL A 115 -3.25 -3.85 1.44
C VAL A 115 -3.64 -5.26 1.88
N ASP A 116 -3.81 -5.45 3.18
CA ASP A 116 -4.46 -6.60 3.82
C ASP A 116 -5.91 -6.24 4.22
#